data_AF-A0A9D5EUM6-F1
#
_entry.id   AF-A0A9D5EUM6-F1
#
_cell.length_a   1.000
_cell.length_b   1.000
_cell.length_c   1.000
_cell.angle_alpha   90.00
_cell.angle_beta   90.00
_cell.angle_gamma   90.00
#
_symmetry.space_group_name_H-M   'P 1'
#
loop_
_entity.id
_entity.type
_entity.pdbx_description
1 polymer ?
#
loop_
_entity_poly.entity_id
_entity_poly.type
_entity_poly.pdbx_seq_one_letter_code
_entity_poly.pdbx_strand_id
1 'polypeptide(L)'
;ETLPICRPCEEWALPVVPDRAFSIFVAPDLTFGLVGNPIEQTVCVFGQPLLDAVMSGSMAEFVVVLRCDGLPVNPPMIPFPTGQW
;
A
#
# COMPACT_ATOMS: atom_id res chain seq x y z
N GLU A 1 -31.40 -23.25 7.80
CA GLU A 1 -31.33 -21.78 7.92
C GLU A 1 -30.03 -21.33 7.28
N THR A 2 -30.11 -20.61 6.17
CA THR A 2 -28.94 -20.22 5.36
C THR A 2 -28.38 -18.92 5.94
N LEU A 3 -27.13 -18.93 6.40
CA LEU A 3 -26.48 -17.74 6.93
C LEU A 3 -26.51 -16.61 5.88
N PRO A 4 -26.76 -15.35 6.27
CA PRO A 4 -26.79 -14.25 5.33
C PRO A 4 -25.43 -14.12 4.67
N ILE A 5 -25.42 -14.17 3.34
CA ILE A 5 -24.25 -13.85 2.53
C ILE A 5 -23.90 -12.39 2.84
N CYS A 6 -22.76 -12.15 3.51
CA CYS A 6 -22.25 -10.80 3.70
C CYS A 6 -22.11 -10.16 2.31
N ARG A 7 -23.02 -9.23 1.97
CA ARG A 7 -22.85 -8.38 0.80
C ARG A 7 -21.52 -7.63 0.99
N PRO A 8 -20.65 -7.54 -0.03
CA PRO A 8 -19.50 -6.64 0.05
C PRO A 8 -20.06 -5.25 0.32
N CYS A 9 -19.72 -4.70 1.49
CA CYS A 9 -20.15 -3.38 1.88
C CYS A 9 -19.42 -2.39 0.96
N GLU A 10 -20.17 -1.77 0.07
CA GLU A 10 -19.71 -0.88 -1.02
C GLU A 10 -18.99 0.39 -0.50
N GLU A 11 -18.91 0.59 0.82
CA GLU A 11 -18.41 1.79 1.48
C GLU A 11 -17.10 1.63 2.26
N TRP A 12 -16.44 0.46 2.22
CA TRP A 12 -15.18 0.30 2.95
C TRP A 12 -14.03 0.86 2.13
N ALA A 13 -13.91 2.19 2.11
CA ALA A 13 -12.63 2.84 1.90
C ALA A 13 -11.75 2.42 3.09
N LEU A 14 -11.09 1.26 2.99
CA LEU A 14 -10.13 0.83 3.98
C LEU A 14 -9.11 1.96 4.13
N PRO A 15 -8.88 2.47 5.36
CA PRO A 15 -7.90 3.51 5.56
C PRO A 15 -6.55 2.98 5.07
N VAL A 16 -5.99 3.67 4.09
CA VAL A 16 -4.65 3.38 3.53
C VAL A 16 -3.59 3.57 4.62
N VAL A 17 -3.84 4.49 5.55
CA VAL A 17 -2.96 4.80 6.67
C VAL A 17 -3.27 3.87 7.85
N PRO A 18 -2.25 3.17 8.38
CA PRO A 18 -2.46 2.27 9.51
C PRO A 18 -2.66 3.08 10.81
N ASP A 19 -3.84 2.98 11.41
CA ASP A 19 -4.13 3.59 12.73
C ASP A 19 -3.82 2.61 13.86
N ARG A 20 -4.69 1.61 14.09
CA ARG A 20 -4.62 0.70 15.25
C ARG A 20 -4.48 -0.77 14.91
N ALA A 21 -4.81 -1.15 13.69
CA ALA A 21 -4.78 -2.52 13.21
C ALA A 21 -4.04 -2.58 11.87
N PHE A 22 -3.57 -3.78 11.51
CA PHE A 22 -3.08 -4.01 10.17
C PHE A 22 -4.20 -3.76 9.17
N SER A 23 -3.90 -2.98 8.14
CA SER A 23 -4.79 -2.74 7.00
C SER A 23 -4.25 -3.52 5.81
N ILE A 24 -5.09 -4.31 5.15
CA ILE A 24 -4.68 -5.12 4.00
C ILE A 24 -5.68 -4.89 2.88
N PHE A 25 -5.17 -4.42 1.75
CA PHE A 25 -5.90 -4.35 0.50
C PHE A 25 -5.12 -5.14 -0.55
N VAL A 26 -5.75 -6.12 -1.17
CA VAL A 26 -5.10 -6.95 -2.19
C VAL A 26 -6.09 -7.20 -3.32
N ALA A 27 -5.61 -7.09 -4.56
CA ALA A 27 -6.38 -7.45 -5.73
C ALA A 27 -6.78 -8.93 -5.69
N PRO A 28 -7.98 -9.34 -6.18
CA PRO A 28 -8.42 -10.74 -6.11
C PRO A 28 -7.47 -11.73 -6.79
N ASP A 29 -6.71 -11.28 -7.79
CA ASP A 29 -5.70 -12.05 -8.52
C ASP A 29 -4.29 -11.98 -7.91
N LEU A 30 -4.15 -11.30 -6.77
CA LEU A 30 -2.91 -11.10 -6.01
C LEU A 30 -1.81 -10.37 -6.78
N THR A 31 -2.15 -9.66 -7.86
CA THR A 31 -1.16 -8.98 -8.71
C THR A 31 -0.63 -7.69 -8.10
N PHE A 32 -1.41 -7.03 -7.24
CA PHE A 32 -1.01 -5.84 -6.51
C PHE A 32 -1.76 -5.72 -5.19
N GLY A 33 -1.22 -4.89 -4.29
CA GLY A 33 -1.83 -4.65 -3.00
C GLY A 33 -0.98 -3.78 -2.08
N LEU A 34 -1.54 -3.57 -0.89
CA LEU A 34 -1.06 -2.67 0.12
C LEU A 34 -1.26 -3.29 1.50
N VAL A 35 -0.23 -3.22 2.33
CA VAL A 35 -0.26 -3.66 3.72
C VAL A 35 0.21 -2.54 4.63
N GLY A 36 -0.69 -2.00 5.44
CA GLY A 36 -0.41 -1.01 6.48
C GLY A 36 0.00 -1.71 7.79
N ASN A 37 1.15 -1.32 8.33
CA ASN A 37 1.68 -1.77 9.61
C ASN A 37 1.51 -0.68 10.69
N PRO A 38 0.60 -0.85 11.67
CA PRO A 38 0.35 0.17 12.69
C PRO A 38 1.47 0.27 13.74
N ILE A 39 2.31 -0.75 13.87
CA ILE A 39 3.39 -0.78 14.87
C ILE A 39 4.54 0.13 14.39
N GLU A 40 4.93 -0.02 13.13
CA GLU A 40 6.01 0.78 12.54
C GLU A 40 5.49 2.06 11.88
N GLN A 41 4.18 2.23 11.77
CA GLN A 41 3.54 3.34 11.05
C GLN A 41 4.02 3.41 9.58
N THR A 42 4.09 2.25 8.92
CA THR A 42 4.57 2.12 7.54
C THR A 42 3.54 1.43 6.66
N VAL A 43 3.68 1.64 5.35
CA VAL A 43 2.85 1.00 4.33
C VAL A 43 3.77 0.27 3.36
N CYS A 44 3.52 -1.02 3.15
CA CYS A 44 4.14 -1.82 2.11
C CYS A 44 3.23 -1.82 0.88
N VAL A 45 3.78 -1.52 -0.29
CA VAL A 45 3.06 -1.50 -1.57
C VAL A 45 3.73 -2.51 -2.50
N PHE A 46 2.94 -3.34 -3.19
CA PHE A 46 3.45 -4.29 -4.16
C PHE A 46 2.58 -4.33 -5.42
N GLY A 47 3.19 -4.82 -6.51
CA GLY A 47 2.57 -4.90 -7.83
C GLY A 47 2.79 -3.62 -8.64
N GLN A 48 3.30 -3.79 -9.86
CA GLN A 48 3.71 -2.69 -10.72
C GLN A 48 2.62 -1.62 -10.94
N PRO A 49 1.34 -1.97 -11.19
CA PRO A 49 0.31 -0.96 -11.43
C PRO A 49 0.10 0.00 -10.24
N LEU A 50 0.17 -0.53 -9.01
CA LEU A 50 -0.01 0.27 -7.81
C LEU A 50 1.26 1.04 -7.45
N LEU A 51 2.44 0.44 -7.65
CA LEU A 51 3.71 1.15 -7.51
C LEU A 51 3.76 2.35 -8.47
N ASP A 52 3.41 2.16 -9.74
CA ASP A 52 3.37 3.25 -10.73
C ASP A 52 2.40 4.36 -10.29
N ALA A 53 1.22 4.01 -9.77
CA ALA A 53 0.24 4.99 -9.29
C ALA A 53 0.72 5.78 -8.05
N VAL A 54 1.35 5.11 -7.08
CA VAL A 54 1.90 5.76 -5.88
C VAL A 54 3.00 6.75 -6.24
N MET A 55 3.80 6.41 -7.26
CA MET A 55 5.05 7.09 -7.56
C MET A 55 4.93 8.12 -8.69
N SER A 56 3.88 8.04 -9.53
CA SER A 56 3.60 9.02 -10.59
C SER A 56 2.74 10.21 -10.12
N GLY A 57 2.10 10.11 -8.95
CA GLY A 57 1.20 11.14 -8.43
C GLY A 57 1.86 12.13 -7.48
N SER A 58 1.11 13.16 -7.07
CA SER A 58 1.49 14.09 -5.99
C SER A 58 1.80 13.40 -4.66
N MET A 59 1.40 12.13 -4.50
CA MET A 59 1.71 11.35 -3.31
C MET A 59 3.21 10.99 -3.21
N ALA A 60 3.92 10.90 -4.34
CA ALA A 60 5.35 10.60 -4.36
C ALA A 60 6.18 11.60 -3.52
N GLU A 61 5.76 12.86 -3.50
CA GLU A 61 6.40 13.93 -2.72
C GLU A 61 6.30 13.73 -1.20
N PHE A 62 5.32 12.94 -0.76
CA PHE A 62 5.05 12.66 0.65
C PHE A 62 5.44 11.24 1.07
N VAL A 63 6.04 10.47 0.14
CA VAL A 63 6.45 9.08 0.39
C VAL A 63 7.95 9.04 0.63
N VAL A 64 8.34 8.34 1.69
CA VAL A 64 9.74 7.97 1.94
C VAL A 64 9.85 6.46 1.83
N VAL A 65 10.69 6.00 0.90
CA VAL A 65 10.97 4.58 0.72
C VAL A 65 12.00 4.14 1.75
N LEU A 66 11.52 3.37 2.73
CA LEU A 66 12.36 2.79 3.79
C LEU A 66 12.97 1.45 3.37
N ARG A 67 12.25 0.68 2.54
CA ARG A 67 12.62 -0.67 2.11
C ARG A 67 12.22 -0.91 0.65
N CYS A 68 13.03 -1.69 -0.05
CA CYS A 68 12.75 -2.21 -1.40
C CYS A 68 13.08 -3.71 -1.40
N ASP A 69 12.16 -4.56 -1.87
CA ASP A 69 12.31 -6.02 -1.88
C ASP A 69 12.74 -6.64 -0.55
N GLY A 70 12.25 -6.08 0.56
CA GLY A 70 12.56 -6.53 1.91
C GLY A 70 13.91 -6.05 2.45
N LEU A 71 14.71 -5.32 1.66
CA LEU A 71 16.00 -4.76 2.08
C LEU A 71 15.85 -3.29 2.49
N PRO A 72 16.56 -2.82 3.52
CA PRO A 72 16.57 -1.41 3.89
C PRO A 72 17.25 -0.58 2.80
N VAL A 73 16.70 0.61 2.55
CA VAL A 73 17.29 1.60 1.64
C VAL A 73 18.03 2.65 2.48
N ASN A 74 19.32 2.89 2.19
CA ASN A 74 20.15 3.82 2.93
C ASN A 74 20.97 4.75 2.00
N PRO A 75 20.74 6.07 2.02
CA PRO A 75 19.74 6.78 2.82
C PRO A 75 18.30 6.48 2.33
N PRO A 76 17.26 6.71 3.15
CA PRO A 76 15.87 6.61 2.70
C PRO A 76 15.64 7.46 1.44
N MET A 77 14.95 6.89 0.45
CA MET A 77 14.75 7.54 -0.85
C MET A 77 13.41 8.26 -0.91
N ILE A 78 13.41 9.45 -1.53
CA ILE A 78 12.19 10.09 -2.01
C ILE A 78 12.02 9.64 -3.46
N PRO A 79 10.87 9.04 -3.83
CA PRO A 79 10.66 8.60 -5.19
C PRO A 79 10.62 9.84 -6.11
N PHE A 80 11.55 9.89 -7.07
CA PHE A 80 11.52 10.91 -8.11
C PHE A 80 10.49 10.52 -9.18
N PRO A 81 9.77 11.48 -9.78
CA PRO A 81 8.77 11.21 -10.81
C PRO A 81 9.34 10.61 -12.11
N THR A 82 10.65 10.38 -12.19
CA THR A 82 11.34 9.93 -13.40
C THR A 82 11.49 8.41 -13.55
N GLY A 83 10.86 7.60 -12.70
CA GLY A 83 10.69 6.15 -12.96
C GLY A 83 11.99 5.33 -12.99
N GLN A 84 13.04 5.77 -12.30
CA GLN A 84 14.29 5.01 -12.14
C GLN A 84 14.45 4.63 -10.67
N TRP A 85 14.37 3.32 -10.40
CA TRP A 85 14.53 2.67 -9.10
C TRP A 85 15.95 2.14 -8.92
#